data_AF-A0A2H5E1Q7-F1
#
_entry.id   AF-A0A2H5E1Q7-F1
#
_cell.length_a   1.000
_cell.length_b   1.000
_cell.length_c   1.000
_cell.angle_alpha   90.00
_cell.angle_beta   90.00
_cell.angle_gamma   90.00
#
_symmetry.space_group_name_H-M   'P 1'
#
loop_
_entity.id
_entity.type
_entity.pdbx_description
1 polymer ?
#
loop_
_entity_poly.entity_id
_entity_poly.type
_entity_poly.pdbx_seq_one_letter_code
_entity_poly.pdbx_strand_id
1 'polypeptide(L)' 'MKYLYSGPISGVTLGDGQEIMLFPGKEVEMPEQHSYTRTLVALGYLNAQPAAEAVPSHTAEQGE' A
#
# COMPACT_ATOMS: atom_id res chain seq x y z
N MET A 1 -6.19 -8.20 3.04
CA MET A 1 -5.10 -7.89 4.00
C MET A 1 -4.82 -6.41 3.94
N LYS A 2 -4.51 -5.78 5.09
CA LYS A 2 -4.05 -4.40 5.12
C LYS A 2 -2.54 -4.37 4.93
N TYR A 3 -2.10 -3.46 4.08
CA TYR A 3 -0.70 -3.23 3.80
C TYR A 3 -0.38 -1.76 4.01
N LEU A 4 0.75 -1.49 4.65
CA LEU A 4 1.31 -0.14 4.69
C LEU A 4 2.08 0.09 3.39
N TYR A 5 1.66 1.09 2.62
CA TYR A 5 2.33 1.47 1.38
C TYR A 5 3.40 2.53 1.66
N SER A 6 4.63 2.26 1.26
CA SER A 6 5.79 3.16 1.45
C SER A 6 6.45 3.54 0.11
N GLY A 7 5.75 3.31 -1.01
CA GLY A 7 6.23 3.66 -2.35
C GLY A 7 5.70 5.00 -2.87
N PRO A 8 6.06 5.39 -4.11
CA PRO A 8 5.54 6.61 -4.77
C PRO A 8 4.05 6.49 -5.07
N ILE A 9 3.31 7.61 -5.16
CA ILE A 9 1.86 7.57 -5.44
C ILE A 9 1.58 6.71 -6.69
N SER A 10 0.76 5.67 -6.53
CA SER A 10 0.45 4.72 -7.60
C SER A 10 -1.04 4.40 -7.61
N GLY A 11 -1.67 4.47 -8.78
CA GLY A 11 -3.04 3.99 -8.98
C GLY A 11 -3.01 2.53 -9.43
N VAL A 12 -3.74 1.67 -8.74
CA VAL A 12 -3.99 0.30 -9.18
C VAL A 12 -5.47 0.12 -9.49
N THR A 13 -5.78 -0.34 -10.70
CA THR A 13 -7.12 -0.79 -11.06
C THR A 13 -7.20 -2.29 -10.79
N LEU A 14 -8.02 -2.69 -9.83
CA LEU A 14 -8.33 -4.09 -9.58
C LEU A 14 -9.22 -4.62 -10.71
N GLY A 15 -9.14 -5.93 -10.97
CA GLY A 15 -9.91 -6.58 -12.04
C GLY A 15 -11.44 -6.44 -11.95
N ASP A 16 -11.96 -6.03 -10.79
CA ASP A 16 -13.38 -5.72 -10.59
C ASP A 16 -13.77 -4.30 -11.06
N GLY A 17 -12.81 -3.52 -11.58
CA GLY A 17 -12.99 -2.11 -11.94
C GLY A 17 -12.76 -1.15 -10.77
N GLN A 18 -12.42 -1.66 -9.58
CA GLN A 18 -12.10 -0.83 -8.42
C GLN A 18 -10.73 -0.18 -8.55
N GLU A 19 -10.68 1.14 -8.57
CA GLU A 19 -9.44 1.91 -8.55
C GLU A 19 -9.01 2.19 -7.11
N ILE A 20 -7.82 1.72 -6.73
CA ILE A 20 -7.21 1.99 -5.44
C ILE A 20 -6.02 2.92 -5.67
N MET A 21 -6.05 4.09 -5.03
CA MET A 21 -4.87 4.96 -4.97
C MET A 21 -4.01 4.59 -3.77
N LEU A 22 -2.78 4.20 -4.07
CA LEU A 22 -1.71 3.91 -3.12
C LEU A 22 -1.01 5.22 -2.80
N PHE A 23 -1.12 5.66 -1.56
CA PHE A 23 -0.46 6.86 -1.06
C PHE A 23 0.66 6.48 -0.09
N PRO A 24 1.83 7.11 -0.18
CA PRO A 24 2.93 6.85 0.74
C PRO A 24 2.48 7.11 2.19
N GLY A 25 2.80 6.18 3.09
CA GLY A 25 2.44 6.25 4.50
C GLY A 25 0.97 5.93 4.79
N LYS A 26 0.16 5.56 3.80
CA LYS A 26 -1.22 5.11 4.02
C LYS A 26 -1.32 3.59 4.05
N GLU A 27 -2.22 3.13 4.89
CA GLU A 27 -2.71 1.76 4.89
C GLU A 27 -3.69 1.58 3.73
N VAL A 28 -3.51 0.50 2.98
CA VAL A 28 -4.31 0.14 1.82
C VAL A 28 -4.73 -1.31 1.93
N GLU A 29 -5.96 -1.60 1.53
CA GLU A 29 -6.44 -2.97 1.44
C GLU A 29 -6.12 -3.50 0.05
N MET A 30 -5.19 -4.45 0.00
CA MET A 30 -4.79 -5.08 -1.24
C MET A 30 -5.04 -6.59 -1.20
N PRO A 31 -5.50 -7.19 -2.31
CA PRO A 31 -5.55 -8.63 -2.45
C PRO A 31 -4.13 -9.16 -2.73
N GLU A 32 -3.61 -10.00 -1.83
CA GLU A 32 -2.32 -10.69 -1.98
C GLU A 32 -2.25 -11.60 -3.22
N GLN A 33 -3.42 -12.06 -3.67
CA GLN A 33 -3.57 -12.90 -4.86
C GLN A 33 -3.35 -12.12 -6.17
N HIS A 34 -3.28 -10.78 -6.11
CA HIS A 34 -3.07 -9.94 -7.29
C HIS A 34 -1.58 -9.81 -7.62
N SER A 35 -1.23 -9.97 -8.90
CA SER A 35 0.17 -9.86 -9.37
C SER A 35 0.82 -8.54 -8.96
N TYR A 36 0.06 -7.44 -8.99
CA TYR A 36 0.56 -6.11 -8.63
C TYR A 36 0.94 -5.99 -7.15
N THR A 37 0.09 -6.48 -6.24
CA THR A 37 0.39 -6.56 -4.81
C THR A 37 1.68 -7.35 -4.57
N ARG A 38 1.83 -8.48 -5.26
CA ARG A 38 3.02 -9.34 -5.13
C ARG A 38 4.29 -8.65 -5.62
N THR A 39 4.20 -7.89 -6.70
CA THR A 39 5.30 -7.04 -7.17
C THR A 39 5.68 -5.98 -6.13
N LEU A 40 4.71 -5.26 -5.58
CA LEU A 40 4.97 -4.22 -4.58
C LEU A 40 5.54 -4.79 -3.27
N VAL A 41 5.07 -5.97 -2.83
CA VAL A 41 5.65 -6.68 -1.69
C VAL A 41 7.08 -7.12 -2.00
N ALA A 42 7.34 -7.67 -3.19
CA ALA A 42 8.69 -8.08 -3.60
C ALA A 42 9.66 -6.89 -3.74
N LEU A 43 9.15 -5.72 -4.11
CA LEU A 43 9.90 -4.46 -4.15
C LEU A 43 10.11 -3.84 -2.76
N GLY A 44 9.44 -4.35 -1.72
CA GLY A 44 9.48 -3.79 -0.37
C GLY A 44 8.62 -2.54 -0.17
N TYR A 45 7.76 -2.19 -1.12
CA TYR A 45 6.85 -1.04 -1.03
C TYR A 45 5.58 -1.34 -0.21
N LEU A 46 5.20 -2.62 -0.07
CA LEU A 46 4.07 -3.03 0.77
C LEU A 46 4.55 -3.85 1.95
N ASN A 47 4.17 -3.40 3.14
CA ASN A 47 4.40 -4.13 4.39
C ASN A 47 3.08 -4.68 4.91
N ALA A 48 2.97 -6.00 5.06
CA ALA A 48 1.78 -6.61 5.65
C ALA A 48 1.69 -6.21 7.13
N GLN A 49 0.61 -5.51 7.50
CA GLN A 49 0.36 -5.17 8.89
C GLN A 49 -0.51 -6.27 9.52
N PRO A 50 -0.06 -6.94 10.60
CA PRO A 50 -0.96 -7.76 11.39
C PRO A 50 -2.08 -6.86 11.90
N ALA A 51 -3.32 -7.36 11.93
CA ALA A 51 -4.52 -6.56 12.22
C ALA A 51 -4.60 -5.99 13.66
N ALA A 52 -3.52 -6.05 14.43
CA ALA A 52 -3.38 -5.47 15.75
C ALA A 52 -2.47 -4.24 15.64
N GLU A 53 -3.04 -3.08 15.97
CA GLU A 53 -2.35 -1.80 16.22
C GLU A 53 -2.02 -0.96 14.99
N ALA A 54 -3.05 -0.29 14.47
CA ALA A 54 -2.92 0.93 13.70
C ALA A 54 -2.31 2.05 14.56
N VAL A 55 -0.98 2.12 14.62
CA VAL A 55 -0.27 3.33 15.05
C VAL A 55 0.17 4.10 13.80
N PRO A 56 -0.50 5.20 13.43
CA PRO A 56 -0.10 6.00 12.29
C PRO A 56 1.18 6.73 12.66
N SER A 57 2.30 6.33 12.08
CA SER A 57 3.59 7.01 12.24
C SER A 57 4.45 6.80 11.01
N HIS A 58 4.28 7.66 10.00
CA HIS A 58 5.31 8.65 9.69
C HIS A 58 4.81 9.66 8.65
N THR A 59 4.79 10.92 9.08
CA THR A 59 4.97 12.09 8.22
C THR A 59 6.30 11.99 7.47
N ALA A 60 6.26 12.19 6.16
CA ALA A 60 7.34 12.76 5.35
C ALA A 60 6.65 13.37 4.13
N GLU A 61 6.07 14.58 4.24
CA GLU A 61 6.78 15.84 3.96
C GLU A 61 7.75 15.67 2.78
N GLN A 62 7.21 15.71 1.55
CA GLN A 62 8.01 16.02 0.38
C GLN A 62 8.14 17.54 0.31
N GLY A 63 9.22 18.05 0.91
CA GLY A 63 9.71 19.38 0.68
C GLY A 63 11.18 19.28 0.33
N GLU A 64 11.54 19.68 -0.89
CA GLU A 64 12.71 20.47 -1.25
C GLU A 64 12.39 21.18 -2.59
#